data_AF-A0A842NXC9-F1
#
_entry.id   AF-A0A842NXC9-F1
#
_cell.length_a   1.000
_cell.length_b   1.000
_cell.length_c   1.000
_cell.angle_alpha   90.00
_cell.angle_beta   90.00
_cell.angle_gamma   90.00
#
_symmetry.space_group_name_H-M   'P 1'
#
loop_
_entity.id
_entity.type
_entity.pdbx_description
1 polymer ?
#
loop_
_entity_poly.entity_id
_entity_poly.type
_entity_poly.pdbx_seq_one_letter_code
_entity_poly.pdbx_strand_id
1 'polypeptide(L)' 'MSNDERVYIGSKPILAYVTAVITAFSRADSVNVMARGRAISSAVDVVEVTKRSFMRDMIV' A
#
# COMPACT_ATOMS: atom_id res chain seq x y z
N MET A 1 -10.07 -15.23 -11.83
CA MET A 1 -8.97 -14.26 -11.97
C MET A 1 -8.57 -13.81 -10.57
N SER A 2 -7.71 -14.57 -9.90
CA SER A 2 -7.17 -14.17 -8.59
C SER A 2 -5.98 -13.24 -8.82
N ASN A 3 -6.25 -11.99 -9.22
CA ASN A 3 -5.24 -10.94 -9.31
C ASN A 3 -4.93 -10.45 -7.89
N ASP A 4 -4.20 -11.27 -7.16
CA ASP A 4 -3.73 -10.96 -5.83
C ASP A 4 -2.53 -10.01 -5.95
N GLU A 5 -2.80 -8.72 -6.12
CA GLU A 5 -1.78 -7.69 -6.27
C GLU A 5 -1.14 -7.40 -4.91
N ARG A 6 0.18 -7.55 -4.82
CA ARG A 6 0.92 -7.49 -3.55
C ARG A 6 2.00 -6.42 -3.60
N VAL A 7 2.05 -5.58 -2.58
CA VAL A 7 3.07 -4.53 -2.41
C VAL A 7 3.91 -4.83 -1.19
N TYR A 8 5.20 -5.09 -1.38
CA TYR A 8 6.14 -5.37 -0.30
C TYR A 8 6.85 -4.11 0.19
N ILE A 9 6.78 -3.84 1.49
CA ILE A 9 7.37 -2.66 2.12
C ILE A 9 8.71 -2.99 2.76
N GLY A 10 9.67 -2.10 2.53
CA GLY A 10 11.06 -2.19 2.96
C GLY A 10 11.60 -0.82 3.35
N SER A 11 12.78 -0.47 2.86
CA SER A 11 13.51 0.74 3.27
C SER A 11 13.37 1.95 2.34
N LYS A 12 12.55 1.88 1.27
CA LYS A 12 12.32 3.04 0.40
C LYS A 12 11.50 4.12 1.13
N PRO A 13 11.57 5.39 0.70
CA PRO A 13 10.73 6.44 1.25
C PRO A 13 9.24 6.11 1.15
N ILE A 14 8.47 6.50 2.16
CA ILE A 14 7.01 6.20 2.29
C ILE A 14 6.26 6.54 1.00
N LEU A 15 6.49 7.74 0.45
CA LEU A 15 5.81 8.20 -0.76
C LEU A 15 6.03 7.29 -1.97
N ALA A 16 7.20 6.67 -2.11
CA ALA A 16 7.46 5.74 -3.21
C ALA A 16 6.56 4.50 -3.13
N TYR A 17 6.25 4.05 -1.90
CA TYR A 17 5.31 2.95 -1.70
C TYR A 17 3.86 3.39 -1.90
N VAL A 18 3.50 4.61 -1.50
CA VAL A 18 2.16 5.17 -1.77
C VAL A 18 1.86 5.19 -3.27
N THR A 19 2.79 5.66 -4.10
CA THR A 19 2.60 5.66 -5.56
C THR A 19 2.45 4.23 -6.11
N ALA A 20 3.21 3.27 -5.56
CA ALA A 20 3.10 1.87 -5.94
C ALA A 20 1.72 1.27 -5.60
N VAL A 21 1.18 1.58 -4.41
CA VAL A 21 -0.16 1.17 -3.97
C VAL A 21 -1.24 1.75 -4.90
N ILE A 22 -1.16 3.04 -5.23
CA ILE A 22 -2.12 3.67 -6.16
C ILE A 22 -2.08 3.01 -7.54
N THR A 23 -0.87 2.70 -8.04
CA THR A 23 -0.71 2.03 -9.33
C THR A 23 -1.22 0.59 -9.29
N ALA A 24 -1.05 -0.10 -8.15
CA ALA A 24 -1.58 -1.44 -7.90
C ALA A 24 -3.12 -1.45 -7.91
N PHE A 25 -3.78 -0.44 -7.33
CA PHE A 25 -5.24 -0.29 -7.39
C PHE A 25 -5.78 -0.08 -8.80
N SER A 26 -4.95 0.38 -9.75
CA SER A 26 -5.36 0.44 -11.17
C SER A 26 -5.39 -0.93 -11.85
N ARG A 27 -4.76 -1.95 -11.24
CA ARG A 27 -4.69 -3.33 -11.78
C ARG A 27 -5.61 -4.32 -11.06
N ALA A 28 -5.99 -4.02 -9.81
CA ALA A 28 -6.81 -4.88 -8.98
C ALA A 28 -7.67 -4.06 -8.00
N ASP A 29 -8.86 -4.58 -7.67
CA ASP A 29 -9.78 -3.95 -6.70
C ASP A 29 -9.29 -4.08 -5.25
N SER A 30 -8.42 -5.06 -4.99
CA SER A 30 -7.82 -5.33 -3.68
C SER A 30 -6.31 -5.44 -3.79
N VAL A 31 -5.59 -4.76 -2.91
CA VAL A 31 -4.13 -4.77 -2.86
C VAL A 31 -3.65 -5.20 -1.48
N ASN A 32 -2.80 -6.22 -1.45
CA ASN A 32 -2.23 -6.77 -0.23
C ASN A 32 -0.89 -6.10 0.10
N VAL A 33 -0.84 -5.33 1.18
CA VAL A 33 0.39 -4.67 1.65
C VAL A 33 1.10 -5.57 2.66
N MET A 34 2.29 -6.04 2.28
CA MET A 34 3.06 -7.02 3.03
C MET A 34 4.34 -6.40 3.59
N ALA A 35 4.60 -6.60 4.89
CA ALA A 35 5.81 -6.11 5.55
C ALA A 35 6.27 -7.08 6.65
N ARG A 36 7.53 -6.93 7.08
CA ARG A 36 8.10 -7.73 8.17
C ARG A 36 9.03 -6.93 9.06
N GLY A 37 9.10 -7.31 10.35
CA GLY A 37 9.97 -6.68 11.33
C GLY A 37 9.69 -5.18 11.47
N ARG A 38 10.76 -4.36 11.48
CA ARG A 38 10.66 -2.90 11.62
C ARG A 38 9.85 -2.21 10.50
N ALA A 39 9.74 -2.83 9.32
CA ALA A 39 9.00 -2.25 8.20
C ALA A 39 7.48 -2.30 8.38
N ILE A 40 6.96 -3.03 9.38
CA ILE A 40 5.51 -3.13 9.65
C ILE A 40 4.94 -1.75 10.00
N SER A 41 5.62 -0.96 10.84
CA SER A 41 5.18 0.39 11.18
C SER A 41 5.09 1.27 9.92
N SER A 42 6.11 1.22 9.07
CA SER A 42 6.10 1.95 7.80
C SER A 42 5.00 1.50 6.85
N ALA A 43 4.57 0.23 6.94
CA ALA A 43 3.45 -0.25 6.14
C ALA A 43 2.12 0.35 6.56
N VAL A 44 1.90 0.46 7.88
CA VAL A 44 0.73 1.17 8.41
C VAL A 44 0.76 2.63 7.97
N ASP A 45 1.91 3.29 8.05
CA ASP A 45 2.05 4.69 7.60
C ASP A 45 1.69 4.86 6.11
N VAL A 46 2.16 3.95 5.25
CA VAL A 46 1.85 3.98 3.81
C VAL A 46 0.36 3.83 3.57
N VAL A 47 -0.30 2.87 4.21
CA VAL A 47 -1.75 2.65 4.03
C VAL A 47 -2.54 3.86 4.53
N GLU A 48 -2.18 4.41 5.69
CA GLU A 48 -2.89 5.53 6.30
C GLU A 48 -2.71 6.83 5.50
N VAL A 49 -1.50 7.08 4.98
CA VAL A 49 -1.25 8.20 4.07
C VAL A 49 -2.04 8.05 2.77
N THR A 50 -2.10 6.82 2.22
CA THR A 50 -2.87 6.56 1.00
C THR A 50 -4.34 6.86 1.21
N LYS A 51 -4.92 6.40 2.33
CA LYS A 51 -6.31 6.66 2.71
C LYS A 51 -6.61 8.16 2.91
N ARG A 52 -5.78 8.86 3.68
CA ARG A 52 -6.04 10.27 4.05
C ARG A 52 -5.81 11.24 2.89
N SER A 53 -4.76 11.02 2.11
CA SER A 53 -4.29 12.00 1.12
C SER A 53 -4.75 11.70 -0.30
N PHE A 54 -5.02 10.44 -0.65
CA PHE A 54 -5.25 10.04 -2.05
C PHE A 54 -6.57 9.28 -2.27
N MET A 55 -7.02 8.44 -1.34
CA MET A 55 -8.18 7.57 -1.51
C MET A 55 -9.05 7.54 -0.24
N ARG A 56 -9.90 8.57 -0.08
CA ARG A 56 -10.71 8.76 1.15
C ARG A 56 -11.69 7.62 1.43
N ASP A 57 -12.16 6.93 0.40
CA ASP A 57 -13.15 5.85 0.51
C ASP A 57 -12.50 4.44 0.56
N MET A 58 -11.19 4.37 0.81
CA MET A 58 -10.48 3.10 0.98
C MET A 58 -10.86 2.41 2.30
N ILE A 59 -11.24 1.13 2.20
CA ILE A 59 -11.41 0.23 3.34
C ILE A 59 -10.09 -0.54 3.54
N VAL A 60 -9.59 -0.54 4.78
CA VAL A 60 -8.32 -1.16 5.20
C VAL A 60 -8.61 -2.42 5.99
#